data_AF-A0A960GH41-F1
#
_entry.id   AF-A0A960GH41-F1
#
_cell.length_a   1.000
_cell.length_b   1.000
_cell.length_c   1.000
_cell.angle_alpha   90.00
_cell.angle_beta   90.00
_cell.angle_gamma   90.00
#
_symmetry.space_group_name_H-M   'P 1'
#
loop_
_entity.id
_entity.type
_entity.pdbx_description
1 polymer ?
#
loop_
_entity_poly.entity_id
_entity_poly.type
_entity_poly.pdbx_seq_one_letter_code
_entity_poly.pdbx_strand_id
1 'polypeptide(L)'
;MRTMEDRSREESAMLRRFVVALTLVVAPLAVVPASPASAIGFTVNSNGDGGDLLPGNGTCATLTNVCTLRAAVQEANALGGADVITVPAMTIGLGSPLTFSSNVTVQGAGARTTILQATGGAHGMLVVPSGVVTLRGFTVTGATGIGALGISQSGGDLTIDGVRFTGNVASTAGGGYGPVYSTGGTMDLRNSEISGNSTTSTSTNGWGGGLAVYSATVTVTNTTITGNTVAGPSSAVGGGVWAGMDSNVTITSSTIANNTVTSPIRYGAGIYQTGSGTGSIEVADSILAGPQGAPNCSAVGKVPVFIARNLIDDTSCGTASATRTIGAAGLSALTNNGGQTDTRIPAAPGPAINAASACATPTDQRGQARPIGSACDLGAAEVGADREASVAVSNSNPSPGSDIVVTASVRNKGLDISTGTQVVVTTAGASQILSATAPGGGCSIAGDSATCAAGAVVSGGTSQVVLSVRMPSSGTVNVTATVNGDQPDPVGTNNAASASASTGGVDASGVCSAVRNGTKKANVLRGTGASDRINGKGGNDRINGKGGIDCLDGGPGKDRITGGAGRDRITAGAGNDRVFVKDGATDRVNCGAGRDRVIADPKDKLTKCEIVRRP
;
A
#
# COMPACT_ATOMS: atom_id res chain seq x y z
N MET A 1 -22.61 -52.91 79.61
CA MET A 1 -21.73 -52.14 78.73
C MET A 1 -21.62 -52.85 77.38
N ARG A 2 -22.50 -52.51 76.43
CA ARG A 2 -22.28 -52.71 74.99
C ARG A 2 -22.82 -51.45 74.33
N THR A 3 -21.91 -50.75 73.69
CA THR A 3 -21.98 -49.39 73.20
C THR A 3 -22.72 -49.31 71.86
N MET A 4 -23.05 -48.08 71.47
CA MET A 4 -23.89 -47.65 70.35
C MET A 4 -23.42 -48.06 68.93
N GLU A 5 -22.72 -49.19 68.75
CA GLU A 5 -22.30 -49.69 67.43
C GLU A 5 -23.27 -50.68 66.78
N ASP A 6 -24.24 -51.23 67.53
CA ASP A 6 -25.21 -52.20 66.97
C ASP A 6 -26.48 -51.55 66.40
N ARG A 7 -26.75 -50.27 66.71
CA ARG A 7 -27.95 -49.57 66.20
C ARG A 7 -27.77 -48.95 64.80
N SER A 8 -26.53 -48.83 64.30
CA SER A 8 -26.26 -48.27 62.97
C SER A 8 -26.21 -49.34 61.85
N ARG A 9 -26.24 -50.63 62.20
CA ARG A 9 -26.24 -51.73 61.21
C ARG A 9 -27.64 -52.17 60.77
N GLU A 10 -28.69 -51.89 61.53
CA GLU A 10 -30.08 -52.23 61.12
C GLU A 10 -30.77 -51.14 60.28
N GLU A 11 -30.39 -49.86 60.38
CA GLU A 11 -30.86 -48.83 59.42
C GLU A 11 -30.21 -48.94 58.03
N SER A 12 -29.09 -49.68 57.90
CA SER A 12 -28.37 -49.86 56.64
C SER A 12 -28.92 -50.99 55.74
N ALA A 13 -29.96 -51.73 56.16
CA ALA A 13 -30.49 -52.87 55.40
C ALA A 13 -31.91 -52.69 54.82
N MET A 14 -32.64 -51.63 55.18
CA MET A 14 -34.07 -51.47 54.80
C MET A 14 -34.38 -50.35 53.79
N LEU A 15 -33.37 -49.69 53.22
CA LEU A 15 -33.54 -48.69 52.15
C LEU A 15 -32.82 -49.05 50.84
N ARG A 16 -32.76 -50.36 50.54
CA ARG A 16 -32.28 -50.90 49.26
C ARG A 16 -33.28 -51.89 48.70
N ARG A 17 -34.44 -51.42 48.21
CA ARG A 17 -35.23 -52.00 47.11
C ARG A 17 -36.55 -51.22 46.95
N PHE A 18 -36.87 -50.87 45.69
CA PHE A 18 -38.00 -50.07 45.18
C PHE A 18 -37.85 -48.54 45.23
N VAL A 19 -37.38 -47.93 44.13
CA VAL A 19 -38.22 -47.25 43.12
C VAL A 19 -37.44 -47.18 41.80
N VAL A 20 -38.11 -47.49 40.69
CA VAL A 20 -37.63 -47.46 39.32
C VAL A 20 -37.16 -46.05 38.96
N ALA A 21 -35.85 -45.86 38.77
CA ALA A 21 -35.30 -44.69 38.12
C ALA A 21 -35.32 -44.92 36.60
N LEU A 22 -36.10 -44.11 35.91
CA LEU A 22 -35.96 -43.84 34.49
C LEU A 22 -34.50 -43.44 34.23
N THR A 23 -33.65 -44.38 33.78
CA THR A 23 -32.35 -44.05 33.20
C THR A 23 -32.60 -43.34 31.88
N LEU A 24 -32.75 -42.01 31.95
CA LEU A 24 -32.44 -41.16 30.82
C LEU A 24 -30.95 -41.38 30.53
N VAL A 25 -30.64 -42.03 29.42
CA VAL A 25 -29.30 -41.97 28.83
C VAL A 25 -29.10 -40.51 28.42
N VAL A 26 -28.62 -39.68 29.34
CA VAL A 26 -27.94 -38.45 28.97
C VAL A 26 -26.61 -38.91 28.43
N ALA A 27 -26.57 -39.18 27.12
CA ALA A 27 -25.31 -39.12 26.40
C ALA A 27 -24.64 -37.81 26.83
N PRO A 28 -23.32 -37.78 27.13
CA PRO A 28 -22.65 -36.51 27.19
C PRO A 28 -22.99 -35.84 25.86
N LEU A 29 -23.70 -34.71 25.91
CA LEU A 29 -23.68 -33.79 24.79
C LEU A 29 -22.19 -33.53 24.64
N ALA A 30 -21.56 -34.22 23.69
CA ALA A 30 -20.37 -33.70 23.08
C ALA A 30 -20.79 -32.28 22.73
N VAL A 31 -20.17 -31.30 23.39
CA VAL A 31 -20.18 -29.95 22.90
C VAL A 31 -19.62 -30.11 21.50
N VAL A 32 -20.52 -30.20 20.52
CA VAL A 32 -20.17 -30.06 19.13
C VAL A 32 -19.45 -28.72 19.15
N PRO A 33 -18.14 -28.66 18.81
CA PRO A 33 -17.50 -27.37 18.70
C PRO A 33 -18.42 -26.54 17.81
N ALA A 34 -18.93 -25.43 18.35
CA ALA A 34 -19.81 -24.56 17.59
C ALA A 34 -19.14 -24.38 16.23
N SER A 35 -19.85 -24.73 15.15
CA SER A 35 -19.38 -24.47 13.81
C SER A 35 -18.85 -23.03 13.81
N PRO A 36 -17.62 -22.76 13.34
CA PRO A 36 -17.08 -21.41 13.41
C PRO A 36 -18.12 -20.48 12.79
N ALA A 37 -18.53 -19.46 13.56
CA ALA A 37 -19.50 -18.48 13.08
C ALA A 37 -19.02 -17.96 11.72
N SER A 38 -19.88 -18.06 10.71
CA SER A 38 -19.53 -17.63 9.36
C SER A 38 -19.26 -16.14 9.36
N ALA A 39 -18.16 -15.71 8.74
CA ALA A 39 -17.88 -14.30 8.54
C ALA A 39 -18.97 -13.65 7.69
N ILE A 40 -19.46 -12.49 8.13
CA ILE A 40 -20.44 -11.64 7.43
C ILE A 40 -19.80 -10.28 7.12
N GLY A 41 -20.18 -9.72 5.97
CA GLY A 41 -19.77 -8.38 5.55
C GLY A 41 -20.89 -7.37 5.79
N PHE A 42 -20.56 -6.24 6.42
CA PHE A 42 -21.47 -5.11 6.61
C PHE A 42 -20.93 -3.88 5.87
N THR A 43 -21.82 -3.15 5.19
CA THR A 43 -21.45 -1.87 4.54
C THR A 43 -22.22 -0.75 5.20
N VAL A 44 -21.49 0.17 5.84
CA VAL A 44 -22.07 1.37 6.46
C VAL A 44 -22.63 2.27 5.36
N ASN A 45 -23.87 2.70 5.50
CA ASN A 45 -24.55 3.58 4.54
C ASN A 45 -25.16 4.84 5.19
N SER A 46 -24.89 5.07 6.47
CA SER A 46 -25.37 6.23 7.21
C SER A 46 -24.28 6.81 8.12
N ASN A 47 -24.25 8.14 8.24
CA ASN A 47 -23.37 8.87 9.16
C ASN A 47 -23.94 9.03 10.58
N GLY A 48 -25.13 8.49 10.83
CA GLY A 48 -25.73 8.48 12.16
C GLY A 48 -25.10 7.44 13.08
N ASP A 49 -25.46 7.50 14.37
CA ASP A 49 -24.91 6.66 15.44
C ASP A 49 -25.94 5.71 16.08
N GLY A 50 -27.06 5.45 15.38
CA GLY A 50 -28.12 4.57 15.89
C GLY A 50 -27.61 3.14 16.08
N GLY A 51 -28.09 2.45 17.12
CA GLY A 51 -27.78 1.03 17.33
C GLY A 51 -28.61 0.10 16.46
N ASP A 52 -28.17 -1.16 16.38
CA ASP A 52 -28.95 -2.25 15.79
C ASP A 52 -30.17 -2.56 16.67
N LEU A 53 -31.30 -2.81 16.02
CA LEU A 53 -32.53 -3.22 16.69
C LEU A 53 -32.50 -4.68 17.17
N LEU A 54 -31.83 -5.55 16.43
CA LEU A 54 -31.84 -6.99 16.65
C LEU A 54 -30.44 -7.61 16.42
N PRO A 55 -29.46 -7.30 17.30
CA PRO A 55 -28.11 -7.85 17.18
C PRO A 55 -28.10 -9.38 17.03
N GLY A 56 -27.38 -9.89 16.02
CA GLY A 56 -27.12 -11.31 15.76
C GLY A 56 -28.05 -11.96 14.72
N ASN A 57 -28.84 -11.16 13.99
CA ASN A 57 -29.76 -11.63 12.95
C ASN A 57 -29.15 -11.68 11.53
N GLY A 58 -27.87 -11.32 11.38
CA GLY A 58 -27.12 -11.20 10.14
C GLY A 58 -27.38 -9.91 9.35
N THR A 59 -28.16 -8.95 9.88
CA THR A 59 -28.61 -7.75 9.17
C THR A 59 -28.39 -6.49 10.01
N CYS A 60 -27.41 -5.68 9.61
CA CYS A 60 -27.19 -4.36 10.19
C CYS A 60 -28.34 -3.39 9.87
N ALA A 61 -29.22 -3.10 10.84
CA ALA A 61 -30.35 -2.18 10.63
C ALA A 61 -30.77 -1.42 11.90
N THR A 62 -30.82 -0.08 11.80
CA THR A 62 -31.42 0.79 12.82
C THR A 62 -32.94 0.93 12.66
N LEU A 63 -33.60 1.69 13.57
CA LEU A 63 -35.01 2.09 13.47
C LEU A 63 -35.43 2.72 12.14
N THR A 64 -34.50 3.40 11.46
CA THR A 64 -34.76 4.03 10.16
C THR A 64 -34.29 3.18 8.98
N ASN A 65 -34.04 1.88 9.20
CA ASN A 65 -33.61 0.92 8.19
C ASN A 65 -32.31 1.31 7.46
N VAL A 66 -31.35 1.84 8.20
CA VAL A 66 -29.99 2.14 7.72
C VAL A 66 -28.96 1.35 8.51
N CYS A 67 -27.79 1.11 7.91
CA CYS A 67 -26.66 0.50 8.57
C CYS A 67 -25.67 1.60 8.99
N THR A 68 -25.64 1.91 10.28
CA THR A 68 -24.64 2.79 10.90
C THR A 68 -23.42 1.96 11.31
N LEU A 69 -22.30 2.63 11.61
CA LEU A 69 -21.12 1.94 12.14
C LEU A 69 -21.44 1.26 13.49
N ARG A 70 -22.22 1.90 14.36
CA ARG A 70 -22.61 1.30 15.65
C ARG A 70 -23.44 0.04 15.48
N ALA A 71 -24.45 0.07 14.59
CA ALA A 71 -25.26 -1.11 14.30
C ALA A 71 -24.40 -2.26 13.76
N ALA A 72 -23.51 -1.97 12.80
CA ALA A 72 -22.62 -2.98 12.23
C ALA A 72 -21.69 -3.63 13.28
N VAL A 73 -21.17 -2.83 14.22
CA VAL A 73 -20.33 -3.35 15.32
C VAL A 73 -21.14 -4.20 16.29
N GLN A 74 -22.36 -3.78 16.64
CA GLN A 74 -23.25 -4.55 17.52
C GLN A 74 -23.64 -5.89 16.88
N GLU A 75 -23.87 -5.88 15.58
CA GLU A 75 -24.18 -7.07 14.80
C GLU A 75 -22.99 -8.05 14.76
N ALA A 76 -21.79 -7.57 14.42
CA ALA A 76 -20.58 -8.39 14.42
C ALA A 76 -20.29 -9.01 15.79
N ASN A 77 -20.45 -8.23 16.87
CA ASN A 77 -20.28 -8.72 18.23
C ASN A 77 -21.23 -9.85 18.60
N ALA A 78 -22.47 -9.83 18.10
CA ALA A 78 -23.48 -10.82 18.41
C ALA A 78 -23.30 -12.12 17.61
N LEU A 79 -22.71 -12.05 16.41
CA LEU A 79 -22.48 -13.20 15.53
C LEU A 79 -21.24 -14.01 15.94
N GLY A 80 -20.18 -13.34 16.41
CA GLY A 80 -18.94 -13.99 16.83
C GLY A 80 -18.08 -14.54 15.67
N GLY A 81 -18.41 -14.20 14.41
CA GLY A 81 -17.62 -14.51 13.22
C GLY A 81 -16.41 -13.59 13.08
N ALA A 82 -15.57 -13.83 12.06
CA ALA A 82 -14.49 -12.91 11.67
C ALA A 82 -15.02 -11.87 10.67
N ASP A 83 -15.86 -10.97 11.16
CA ASP A 83 -16.70 -10.10 10.32
C ASP A 83 -15.91 -8.92 9.73
N VAL A 84 -16.40 -8.38 8.60
CA VAL A 84 -15.78 -7.23 7.93
C VAL A 84 -16.79 -6.11 7.79
N ILE A 85 -16.52 -4.97 8.42
CA ILE A 85 -17.29 -3.74 8.33
C ILE A 85 -16.58 -2.79 7.37
N THR A 86 -17.18 -2.55 6.21
CA THR A 86 -16.71 -1.58 5.23
C THR A 86 -17.36 -0.23 5.49
N VAL A 87 -16.53 0.80 5.62
CA VAL A 87 -16.95 2.18 5.86
C VAL A 87 -16.54 3.05 4.67
N PRO A 88 -17.50 3.52 3.86
CA PRO A 88 -17.21 4.41 2.73
C PRO A 88 -16.60 5.75 3.17
N ALA A 89 -16.25 6.56 2.17
CA ALA A 89 -15.82 7.95 2.38
C ALA A 89 -16.97 8.79 2.95
N MET A 90 -16.90 9.11 4.24
CA MET A 90 -17.85 9.95 4.97
C MET A 90 -17.32 10.34 6.36
N THR A 91 -17.90 11.39 6.94
CA THR A 91 -17.75 11.70 8.37
C THR A 91 -18.91 11.10 9.15
N ILE A 92 -18.60 10.25 10.12
CA ILE A 92 -19.55 9.59 11.02
C ILE A 92 -19.45 10.27 12.38
N GLY A 93 -20.59 10.78 12.85
CA GLY A 93 -20.70 11.29 14.21
C GLY A 93 -20.90 10.15 15.19
N LEU A 94 -20.05 10.05 16.22
CA LEU A 94 -20.20 9.08 17.31
C LEU A 94 -20.51 9.83 18.61
N GLY A 95 -21.64 9.48 19.23
CA GLY A 95 -22.08 10.03 20.51
C GLY A 95 -21.67 9.20 21.73
N SER A 96 -21.15 7.99 21.52
CA SER A 96 -20.61 7.15 22.60
C SER A 96 -19.55 6.17 22.07
N PRO A 97 -18.77 5.50 22.94
CA PRO A 97 -17.76 4.53 22.49
C PRO A 97 -18.33 3.34 21.70
N LEU A 98 -17.55 2.82 20.76
CA LEU A 98 -17.79 1.54 20.08
C LEU A 98 -17.07 0.45 20.86
N THR A 99 -17.76 -0.63 21.23
CA THR A 99 -17.15 -1.76 21.93
C THR A 99 -16.99 -2.93 20.96
N PHE A 100 -15.82 -3.54 20.93
CA PHE A 100 -15.47 -4.68 20.09
C PHE A 100 -15.17 -5.88 20.99
N SER A 101 -16.01 -6.91 20.91
CA SER A 101 -15.92 -8.13 21.73
C SER A 101 -15.81 -9.42 20.92
N SER A 102 -15.71 -9.30 19.60
CA SER A 102 -15.62 -10.38 18.62
C SER A 102 -14.43 -10.16 17.68
N ASN A 103 -14.23 -11.09 16.75
CA ASN A 103 -13.24 -10.94 15.69
C ASN A 103 -13.79 -10.04 14.60
N VAL A 104 -13.20 -8.88 14.37
CA VAL A 104 -13.79 -7.91 13.42
C VAL A 104 -12.76 -7.04 12.77
N THR A 105 -12.92 -6.83 11.47
CA THR A 105 -12.16 -5.88 10.68
C THR A 105 -13.03 -4.67 10.34
N VAL A 106 -12.61 -3.48 10.76
CA VAL A 106 -13.22 -2.22 10.31
C VAL A 106 -12.33 -1.60 9.25
N GLN A 107 -12.83 -1.50 8.02
CA GLN A 107 -12.11 -1.03 6.86
C GLN A 107 -12.74 0.28 6.36
N GLY A 108 -12.08 1.40 6.62
CA GLY A 108 -12.40 2.69 6.01
C GLY A 108 -11.89 2.80 4.58
N ALA A 109 -12.43 3.76 3.83
CA ALA A 109 -12.01 4.06 2.46
C ALA A 109 -10.63 4.76 2.38
N GLY A 110 -10.15 5.30 3.50
CA GLY A 110 -8.90 6.03 3.62
C GLY A 110 -8.95 7.00 4.81
N ALA A 111 -7.80 7.23 5.44
CA ALA A 111 -7.75 8.05 6.67
C ALA A 111 -8.28 9.48 6.48
N ARG A 112 -8.21 10.02 5.26
CA ARG A 112 -8.70 11.37 4.95
C ARG A 112 -10.17 11.44 4.58
N THR A 113 -10.73 10.33 4.15
CA THR A 113 -12.07 10.25 3.56
C THR A 113 -13.07 9.64 4.51
N THR A 114 -12.63 8.76 5.40
CA THR A 114 -13.46 8.16 6.45
C THR A 114 -13.05 8.74 7.80
N ILE A 115 -13.94 9.53 8.40
CA ILE A 115 -13.67 10.28 9.64
C ILE A 115 -14.68 9.87 10.71
N LEU A 116 -14.19 9.38 11.84
CA LEU A 116 -14.97 9.10 13.04
C LEU A 116 -14.80 10.28 14.01
N GLN A 117 -15.86 11.08 14.14
CA GLN A 117 -15.83 12.35 14.86
C GLN A 117 -16.77 12.34 16.07
N ALA A 118 -16.33 12.96 17.18
CA ALA A 118 -17.18 13.16 18.35
C ALA A 118 -18.36 14.06 18.04
N THR A 119 -19.54 13.72 18.54
CA THR A 119 -20.71 14.62 18.54
C THR A 119 -21.01 15.22 19.91
N GLY A 120 -20.01 15.31 20.79
CA GLY A 120 -20.11 15.89 22.13
C GLY A 120 -19.84 14.86 23.24
N GLY A 121 -18.69 14.97 23.89
CA GLY A 121 -18.25 14.07 24.95
C GLY A 121 -17.27 12.99 24.46
N ALA A 122 -17.15 11.93 25.27
CA ALA A 122 -16.20 10.85 25.05
C ALA A 122 -16.79 9.86 24.05
N HIS A 123 -16.13 9.67 22.91
CA HIS A 123 -16.33 8.54 22.03
C HIS A 123 -14.94 7.99 21.70
N GLY A 124 -14.83 6.69 21.63
CA GLY A 124 -13.58 6.00 21.35
C GLY A 124 -13.89 4.55 21.01
N MET A 125 -12.86 3.76 20.84
CA MET A 125 -12.98 2.34 20.52
C MET A 125 -12.52 1.53 21.74
N LEU A 126 -13.33 0.61 22.22
CA LEU A 126 -12.97 -0.30 23.32
C LEU A 126 -12.80 -1.70 22.76
N VAL A 127 -11.59 -2.26 22.86
CA VAL A 127 -11.31 -3.66 22.55
C VAL A 127 -11.27 -4.45 23.85
N VAL A 128 -12.06 -5.50 23.96
CA VAL A 128 -12.14 -6.35 25.16
C VAL A 128 -11.43 -7.71 24.94
N PRO A 129 -11.14 -8.50 26.01
CA PRO A 129 -10.17 -9.59 25.96
C PRO A 129 -10.43 -10.75 24.99
N SER A 130 -11.61 -10.83 24.39
CA SER A 130 -12.07 -11.95 23.55
C SER A 130 -12.03 -11.68 22.04
N GLY A 131 -11.57 -10.51 21.59
CA GLY A 131 -11.60 -10.13 20.17
C GLY A 131 -10.22 -10.03 19.51
N VAL A 132 -10.13 -10.48 18.25
CA VAL A 132 -9.08 -10.10 17.30
C VAL A 132 -9.62 -8.96 16.43
N VAL A 133 -9.17 -7.74 16.67
CA VAL A 133 -9.70 -6.53 16.03
C VAL A 133 -8.68 -5.96 15.06
N THR A 134 -9.11 -5.69 13.83
CA THR A 134 -8.28 -5.01 12.82
C THR A 134 -8.94 -3.71 12.39
N LEU A 135 -8.21 -2.59 12.50
CA LEU A 135 -8.68 -1.26 12.15
C LEU A 135 -7.84 -0.69 11.02
N ARG A 136 -8.51 -0.23 9.94
CA ARG A 136 -7.81 0.22 8.73
C ARG A 136 -8.37 1.48 8.11
N GLY A 137 -7.50 2.42 7.76
CA GLY A 137 -7.81 3.46 6.78
C GLY A 137 -8.93 4.44 7.19
N PHE A 138 -8.90 4.98 8.41
CA PHE A 138 -9.81 6.03 8.86
C PHE A 138 -9.16 6.96 9.88
N THR A 139 -9.79 8.10 10.16
CA THR A 139 -9.38 9.04 11.22
C THR A 139 -10.33 8.95 12.42
N VAL A 140 -9.80 9.04 13.64
CA VAL A 140 -10.53 9.24 14.90
C VAL A 140 -10.15 10.61 15.46
N THR A 141 -11.14 11.50 15.60
CA THR A 141 -10.89 12.90 15.95
C THR A 141 -11.98 13.54 16.80
N GLY A 142 -11.60 14.63 17.48
CA GLY A 142 -12.50 15.54 18.19
C GLY A 142 -13.03 15.01 19.51
N ALA A 143 -12.55 13.86 19.99
CA ALA A 143 -13.02 13.26 21.23
C ALA A 143 -12.64 14.13 22.44
N THR A 144 -13.58 14.34 23.37
CA THR A 144 -13.33 15.12 24.60
C THR A 144 -13.90 14.41 25.82
N GLY A 145 -13.18 14.36 26.95
CA GLY A 145 -13.72 13.75 28.18
C GLY A 145 -12.74 12.84 28.91
N ILE A 146 -13.26 11.86 29.65
CA ILE A 146 -12.47 11.03 30.58
C ILE A 146 -12.03 9.72 29.93
N GLY A 147 -10.73 9.40 30.02
CA GLY A 147 -10.15 8.13 29.60
C GLY A 147 -9.36 8.21 28.30
N ALA A 148 -9.07 7.04 27.71
CA ALA A 148 -8.44 6.94 26.39
C ALA A 148 -9.49 7.17 25.30
N LEU A 149 -9.40 8.33 24.65
CA LEU A 149 -10.47 8.85 23.80
C LEU A 149 -10.35 8.49 22.32
N GLY A 150 -9.26 7.87 21.88
CA GLY A 150 -9.16 7.32 20.52
C GLY A 150 -9.53 5.84 20.54
N ILE A 151 -8.66 5.04 21.15
CA ILE A 151 -8.82 3.61 21.34
C ILE A 151 -8.23 3.16 22.67
N SER A 152 -8.96 2.27 23.35
CA SER A 152 -8.57 1.61 24.58
C SER A 152 -8.65 0.10 24.36
N GLN A 153 -7.52 -0.59 24.45
CA GLN A 153 -7.47 -2.04 24.45
C GLN A 153 -7.36 -2.56 25.88
N SER A 154 -8.18 -3.52 26.23
CA SER A 154 -8.13 -4.30 27.47
C SER A 154 -8.10 -5.78 27.09
N GLY A 155 -6.91 -6.33 26.84
CA GLY A 155 -6.70 -7.68 26.34
C GLY A 155 -6.95 -7.83 24.83
N GLY A 156 -6.99 -9.09 24.36
CA GLY A 156 -7.18 -9.42 22.94
C GLY A 156 -6.00 -9.04 22.04
N ASP A 157 -6.18 -9.20 20.73
CA ASP A 157 -5.20 -8.81 19.72
C ASP A 157 -5.77 -7.66 18.88
N LEU A 158 -4.97 -6.60 18.70
CA LEU A 158 -5.38 -5.39 18.00
C LEU A 158 -4.37 -5.02 16.91
N THR A 159 -4.82 -4.96 15.66
CA THR A 159 -4.05 -4.38 14.55
C THR A 159 -4.62 -3.03 14.17
N ILE A 160 -3.76 -2.01 14.11
CA ILE A 160 -4.08 -0.67 13.64
C ILE A 160 -3.18 -0.38 12.43
N ASP A 161 -3.76 -0.17 11.26
CA ASP A 161 -3.02 -0.02 10.00
C ASP A 161 -3.57 1.16 9.17
N GLY A 162 -2.79 2.22 9.02
CA GLY A 162 -3.24 3.39 8.27
C GLY A 162 -4.35 4.19 8.96
N VAL A 163 -4.36 4.22 10.30
CA VAL A 163 -5.34 4.97 11.10
C VAL A 163 -4.71 6.24 11.66
N ARG A 164 -5.49 7.33 11.75
CA ARG A 164 -5.07 8.59 12.39
C ARG A 164 -5.85 8.83 13.68
N PHE A 165 -5.14 9.09 14.77
CA PHE A 165 -5.71 9.61 16.01
C PHE A 165 -5.27 11.04 16.17
N THR A 166 -6.18 12.01 15.96
CA THR A 166 -5.81 13.43 15.97
C THR A 166 -6.79 14.32 16.71
N GLY A 167 -6.28 15.36 17.36
CA GLY A 167 -7.11 16.39 17.99
C GLY A 167 -8.01 15.89 19.11
N ASN A 168 -7.68 14.77 19.74
CA ASN A 168 -8.43 14.23 20.87
C ASN A 168 -7.92 14.85 22.19
N VAL A 169 -8.83 15.18 23.09
CA VAL A 169 -8.54 15.92 24.34
C VAL A 169 -9.07 15.16 25.55
N ALA A 170 -8.21 14.39 26.21
CA ALA A 170 -8.50 13.64 27.41
C ALA A 170 -8.32 14.51 28.68
N SER A 171 -9.27 14.42 29.61
CA SER A 171 -9.16 14.94 30.98
C SER A 171 -9.50 13.85 31.99
N THR A 172 -8.66 13.57 32.99
CA THR A 172 -8.88 12.41 33.88
C THR A 172 -8.67 12.71 35.36
N ALA A 173 -9.64 12.31 36.19
CA ALA A 173 -9.45 12.10 37.61
C ALA A 173 -8.97 10.65 37.82
N GLY A 174 -7.69 10.45 38.14
CA GLY A 174 -7.11 9.13 38.43
C GLY A 174 -5.86 8.73 37.63
N GLY A 175 -5.39 9.57 36.71
CA GLY A 175 -4.24 9.29 35.85
C GLY A 175 -4.63 9.29 34.38
N GLY A 176 -3.94 10.11 33.58
CA GLY A 176 -4.24 10.31 32.16
C GLY A 176 -3.77 9.14 31.31
N TYR A 177 -4.57 8.75 30.31
CA TYR A 177 -4.13 7.86 29.25
C TYR A 177 -4.17 8.62 27.93
N GLY A 178 -3.22 8.33 27.04
CA GLY A 178 -3.18 8.90 25.69
C GLY A 178 -4.39 8.49 24.85
N PRO A 179 -4.55 9.09 23.65
CA PRO A 179 -5.59 8.72 22.70
C PRO A 179 -5.50 7.24 22.29
N VAL A 180 -4.32 6.63 22.32
CA VAL A 180 -4.12 5.20 22.10
C VAL A 180 -3.62 4.58 23.40
N TYR A 181 -4.40 3.67 23.96
CA TYR A 181 -4.11 3.01 25.21
C TYR A 181 -4.21 1.48 25.07
N SER A 182 -3.23 0.76 25.61
CA SER A 182 -3.22 -0.71 25.63
C SER A 182 -2.96 -1.24 27.04
N THR A 183 -3.85 -2.12 27.50
CA THR A 183 -3.77 -2.86 28.77
C THR A 183 -3.92 -4.35 28.54
N GLY A 184 -2.87 -5.13 28.76
CA GLY A 184 -2.88 -6.55 28.40
C GLY A 184 -3.00 -6.79 26.89
N GLY A 185 -2.79 -8.04 26.46
CA GLY A 185 -2.92 -8.43 25.05
C GLY A 185 -1.76 -7.97 24.16
N THR A 186 -1.98 -8.05 22.84
CA THR A 186 -1.00 -7.59 21.84
C THR A 186 -1.58 -6.49 20.94
N MET A 187 -0.73 -5.53 20.56
CA MET A 187 -1.07 -4.47 19.60
C MET A 187 0.00 -4.37 18.50
N ASP A 188 -0.42 -4.38 17.24
CA ASP A 188 0.40 -4.02 16.08
C ASP A 188 -0.08 -2.68 15.52
N LEU A 189 0.69 -1.62 15.76
CA LEU A 189 0.42 -0.25 15.29
C LEU A 189 1.35 0.09 14.14
N ARG A 190 0.82 0.06 12.92
CA ARG A 190 1.61 0.30 11.71
C ARG A 190 1.03 1.32 10.76
N ASN A 191 1.91 1.96 9.99
CA ASN A 191 1.55 2.94 8.95
C ASN A 191 0.60 4.05 9.44
N SER A 192 0.62 4.37 10.73
CA SER A 192 -0.42 5.16 11.40
C SER A 192 0.12 6.50 11.91
N GLU A 193 -0.79 7.36 12.36
CA GLU A 193 -0.46 8.67 12.93
C GLU A 193 -1.19 8.90 14.26
N ILE A 194 -0.45 9.39 15.25
CA ILE A 194 -0.98 9.88 16.52
C ILE A 194 -0.48 11.32 16.67
N SER A 195 -1.34 12.31 16.42
CA SER A 195 -0.91 13.70 16.33
C SER A 195 -1.82 14.72 16.99
N GLY A 196 -1.24 15.77 17.58
CA GLY A 196 -2.01 16.89 18.11
C GLY A 196 -3.02 16.52 19.21
N ASN A 197 -2.83 15.40 19.90
CA ASN A 197 -3.69 15.00 21.00
C ASN A 197 -3.24 15.65 22.31
N SER A 198 -4.15 15.79 23.27
CA SER A 198 -3.87 16.40 24.56
C SER A 198 -4.45 15.55 25.70
N THR A 199 -3.62 15.28 26.71
CA THR A 199 -4.02 14.57 27.92
C THR A 199 -3.76 15.45 29.13
N THR A 200 -4.80 15.77 29.91
CA THR A 200 -4.67 16.54 31.16
C THR A 200 -5.13 15.70 32.35
N SER A 201 -4.25 15.42 33.29
CA SER A 201 -4.61 14.79 34.57
C SER A 201 -5.07 15.85 35.57
N THR A 202 -6.11 15.55 36.36
CA THR A 202 -6.64 16.43 37.42
C THR A 202 -6.31 15.93 38.83
N SER A 203 -5.71 14.75 38.97
CA SER A 203 -5.62 14.05 40.27
C SER A 203 -4.22 13.97 40.87
N THR A 204 -3.15 13.80 40.08
CA THR A 204 -1.74 13.79 40.54
C THR A 204 -0.78 13.74 39.36
N ASN A 205 -0.87 12.68 38.54
CA ASN A 205 0.09 12.39 37.47
C ASN A 205 -0.61 12.26 36.11
N GLY A 206 -0.04 12.83 35.04
CA GLY A 206 -0.45 12.59 33.67
C GLY A 206 0.43 11.52 33.01
N TRP A 207 -0.15 10.57 32.27
CA TRP A 207 0.59 9.55 31.53
C TRP A 207 0.24 9.61 30.05
N GLY A 208 1.24 9.52 29.17
CA GLY A 208 1.04 9.29 27.74
C GLY A 208 0.32 10.43 27.00
N GLY A 209 1.03 11.23 26.22
CA GLY A 209 0.37 12.19 25.31
C GLY A 209 -0.12 11.54 24.01
N GLY A 210 0.62 10.55 23.48
CA GLY A 210 0.27 9.82 22.26
C GLY A 210 -0.14 8.36 22.50
N LEU A 211 0.84 7.52 22.85
CA LEU A 211 0.66 6.09 23.08
C LEU A 211 0.98 5.75 24.54
N ALA A 212 0.02 5.12 25.23
CA ALA A 212 0.20 4.61 26.58
C ALA A 212 0.05 3.08 26.61
N VAL A 213 1.04 2.40 27.17
CA VAL A 213 1.11 0.93 27.23
C VAL A 213 1.27 0.48 28.68
N TYR A 214 0.45 -0.48 29.11
CA TYR A 214 0.45 -0.98 30.48
C TYR A 214 0.26 -2.50 30.53
N SER A 215 1.29 -3.23 30.97
CA SER A 215 1.31 -4.70 31.00
C SER A 215 0.82 -5.35 29.68
N ALA A 216 1.23 -4.79 28.54
CA ALA A 216 0.86 -5.25 27.19
C ALA A 216 2.08 -5.37 26.28
N THR A 217 1.94 -6.09 25.17
CA THR A 217 2.98 -6.14 24.12
C THR A 217 2.56 -5.33 22.91
N VAL A 218 3.35 -4.32 22.53
CA VAL A 218 3.02 -3.38 21.45
C VAL A 218 4.16 -3.29 20.45
N THR A 219 3.86 -3.47 19.18
CA THR A 219 4.79 -3.21 18.07
C THR A 219 4.35 -1.95 17.34
N VAL A 220 5.29 -1.04 17.10
CA VAL A 220 5.07 0.24 16.41
C VAL A 220 5.98 0.27 15.19
N THR A 221 5.41 0.28 13.99
CA THR A 221 6.17 0.21 12.73
C THR A 221 5.72 1.29 11.76
N ASN A 222 6.64 2.06 11.20
CA ASN A 222 6.30 3.09 10.20
C ASN A 222 5.24 4.11 10.67
N THR A 223 5.17 4.35 11.99
CA THR A 223 4.14 5.19 12.61
C THR A 223 4.73 6.53 13.02
N THR A 224 3.89 7.55 13.11
CA THR A 224 4.33 8.86 13.62
C THR A 224 3.51 9.35 14.78
N ILE A 225 4.23 9.76 15.81
CA ILE A 225 3.69 10.21 17.08
C ILE A 225 4.23 11.62 17.29
N THR A 226 3.43 12.64 16.93
CA THR A 226 3.93 14.02 16.90
C THR A 226 3.00 15.07 17.47
N GLY A 227 3.55 16.07 18.14
CA GLY A 227 2.76 17.21 18.61
C GLY A 227 1.72 16.85 19.68
N ASN A 228 1.86 15.68 20.32
CA ASN A 228 0.96 15.29 21.40
C ASN A 228 1.41 15.93 22.70
N THR A 229 0.46 16.26 23.58
CA THR A 229 0.73 16.98 24.82
C THR A 229 0.20 16.20 26.02
N VAL A 230 0.96 16.17 27.11
CA VAL A 230 0.50 15.63 28.40
C VAL A 230 0.77 16.62 29.51
N ALA A 231 -0.21 16.85 30.36
CA ALA A 231 -0.15 17.76 31.49
C ALA A 231 -0.65 17.11 32.78
N GLY A 232 -0.08 17.53 33.91
CA GLY A 232 -0.49 17.06 35.24
C GLY A 232 -0.09 18.02 36.35
N PRO A 233 -0.86 18.10 37.44
CA PRO A 233 -0.66 19.09 38.50
C PRO A 233 0.63 18.85 39.31
N SER A 234 1.09 17.61 39.43
CA SER A 234 2.30 17.26 40.18
C SER A 234 3.39 16.66 39.28
N SER A 235 3.04 15.70 38.43
CA SER A 235 3.96 15.17 37.41
C SER A 235 3.27 14.83 36.10
N ALA A 236 4.04 14.77 35.02
CA ALA A 236 3.59 14.24 33.73
C ALA A 236 4.71 13.48 33.02
N VAL A 237 4.33 12.41 32.31
CA VAL A 237 5.28 11.47 31.69
C VAL A 237 4.90 11.09 30.26
N GLY A 238 5.90 10.83 29.42
CA GLY A 238 5.75 10.18 28.11
C GLY A 238 4.86 10.94 27.14
N GLY A 239 5.24 12.17 26.76
CA GLY A 239 4.47 12.97 25.80
C GLY A 239 4.19 12.25 24.47
N GLY A 240 5.12 11.43 23.98
CA GLY A 240 4.95 10.56 22.83
C GLY A 240 4.50 9.16 23.23
N VAL A 241 5.42 8.38 23.80
CA VAL A 241 5.21 6.99 24.20
C VAL A 241 5.48 6.83 25.69
N TRP A 242 4.57 6.16 26.38
CA TRP A 242 4.71 5.75 27.77
C TRP A 242 4.53 4.23 27.89
N ALA A 243 5.46 3.56 28.57
CA ALA A 243 5.36 2.13 28.90
C ALA A 243 5.46 1.91 30.41
N GLY A 244 4.43 1.29 30.99
CA GLY A 244 4.26 0.99 32.40
C GLY A 244 4.38 -0.50 32.74
N MET A 245 4.88 -0.84 33.93
CA MET A 245 4.88 -2.22 34.47
C MET A 245 5.54 -3.27 33.56
N ASP A 246 4.83 -4.35 33.21
CA ASP A 246 5.35 -5.48 32.40
C ASP A 246 5.18 -5.25 30.89
N SER A 247 5.19 -4.00 30.45
CA SER A 247 4.98 -3.65 29.03
C SER A 247 6.21 -3.93 28.18
N ASN A 248 6.01 -4.59 27.04
CA ASN A 248 7.03 -4.78 26.01
C ASN A 248 6.67 -3.93 24.79
N VAL A 249 7.50 -2.96 24.44
CA VAL A 249 7.24 -2.06 23.30
C VAL A 249 8.40 -2.16 22.31
N THR A 250 8.12 -2.49 21.05
CA THR A 250 9.10 -2.47 19.96
C THR A 250 8.76 -1.34 19.00
N ILE A 251 9.71 -0.45 18.71
CA ILE A 251 9.52 0.70 17.83
C ILE A 251 10.52 0.63 16.68
N THR A 252 10.00 0.53 15.46
CA THR A 252 10.82 0.42 14.24
C THR A 252 10.38 1.42 13.18
N SER A 253 11.35 1.99 12.44
CA SER A 253 11.08 2.86 11.28
C SER A 253 10.09 4.01 11.56
N SER A 254 10.06 4.52 12.80
CA SER A 254 9.00 5.42 13.28
C SER A 254 9.55 6.80 13.67
N THR A 255 8.67 7.79 13.74
CA THR A 255 9.03 9.17 14.09
C THR A 255 8.26 9.62 15.33
N ILE A 256 8.99 10.02 16.38
CA ILE A 256 8.45 10.54 17.63
C ILE A 256 8.99 11.96 17.79
N ALA A 257 8.16 12.97 17.55
CA ALA A 257 8.65 14.35 17.48
C ALA A 257 7.72 15.40 18.09
N ASN A 258 8.25 16.52 18.59
CA ASN A 258 7.47 17.67 19.10
C ASN A 258 6.41 17.33 20.15
N ASN A 259 6.58 16.22 20.85
CA ASN A 259 5.68 15.87 21.92
C ASN A 259 6.03 16.72 23.15
N THR A 260 5.00 17.11 23.90
CA THR A 260 5.10 18.10 24.97
C THR A 260 4.70 17.49 26.32
N VAL A 261 5.48 17.77 27.35
CA VAL A 261 5.17 17.44 28.74
C VAL A 261 5.12 18.73 29.56
N THR A 262 3.95 19.04 30.13
CA THR A 262 3.70 20.27 30.89
C THR A 262 3.34 19.94 32.34
N SER A 263 4.33 19.97 33.24
CA SER A 263 4.13 19.72 34.68
C SER A 263 5.31 20.25 35.52
N PRO A 264 5.14 20.46 36.85
CA PRO A 264 6.27 20.78 37.73
C PRO A 264 7.37 19.72 37.71
N ILE A 265 7.02 18.43 37.66
CA ILE A 265 7.96 17.32 37.51
C ILE A 265 7.72 16.63 36.16
N ARG A 266 8.76 16.52 35.34
CA ARG A 266 8.66 16.05 33.95
C ARG A 266 9.52 14.82 33.72
N TYR A 267 8.93 13.78 33.12
CA TYR A 267 9.67 12.58 32.75
C TYR A 267 9.43 12.19 31.29
N GLY A 268 10.33 12.64 30.40
CA GLY A 268 10.42 12.18 29.01
C GLY A 268 9.28 12.68 28.12
N ALA A 269 9.56 13.61 27.20
CA ALA A 269 8.58 14.06 26.22
C ALA A 269 8.48 13.12 25.01
N GLY A 270 9.55 12.40 24.66
CA GLY A 270 9.54 11.41 23.58
C GLY A 270 9.06 10.04 24.04
N ILE A 271 9.91 9.33 24.77
CA ILE A 271 9.71 7.98 25.30
C ILE A 271 9.93 8.00 26.82
N TYR A 272 9.03 7.37 27.56
CA TYR A 272 9.22 7.10 28.98
C TYR A 272 8.93 5.64 29.33
N GLN A 273 9.85 5.02 30.08
CA GLN A 273 9.66 3.69 30.65
C GLN A 273 9.66 3.74 32.19
N THR A 274 8.62 3.18 32.82
CA THR A 274 8.59 3.04 34.28
C THR A 274 9.59 1.98 34.77
N GLY A 275 10.17 2.18 35.95
CA GLY A 275 11.11 1.24 36.54
C GLY A 275 10.52 -0.06 37.10
N SER A 276 9.22 -0.10 37.39
CA SER A 276 8.53 -1.28 37.91
C SER A 276 8.27 -2.31 36.80
N GLY A 277 8.25 -3.60 37.17
CA GLY A 277 7.94 -4.70 36.27
C GLY A 277 9.15 -5.26 35.52
N THR A 278 8.91 -6.17 34.58
CA THR A 278 9.89 -6.92 33.77
C THR A 278 10.03 -6.41 32.34
N GLY A 279 9.10 -5.55 31.89
CA GLY A 279 9.03 -5.09 30.50
C GLY A 279 10.21 -4.24 30.01
N SER A 280 10.27 -4.04 28.69
CA SER A 280 11.29 -3.28 27.96
C SER A 280 10.71 -2.41 26.84
N ILE A 281 11.41 -1.34 26.47
CA ILE A 281 11.20 -0.62 25.21
C ILE A 281 12.43 -0.85 24.32
N GLU A 282 12.23 -1.37 23.11
CA GLU A 282 13.26 -1.56 22.09
C GLU A 282 13.04 -0.61 20.91
N VAL A 283 14.10 0.04 20.43
CA VAL A 283 14.00 1.06 19.37
C VAL A 283 15.04 0.84 18.26
N ALA A 284 14.59 0.81 17.01
CA ALA A 284 15.40 0.62 15.81
C ALA A 284 14.95 1.53 14.65
N ASP A 285 15.90 1.98 13.83
CA ASP A 285 15.69 2.76 12.59
C ASP A 285 14.70 3.93 12.74
N SER A 286 14.67 4.57 13.91
CA SER A 286 13.65 5.54 14.29
C SER A 286 14.22 6.92 14.63
N ILE A 287 13.36 7.92 14.70
CA ILE A 287 13.69 9.33 14.96
C ILE A 287 13.00 9.81 16.24
N LEU A 288 13.78 10.41 17.13
CA LEU A 288 13.32 11.11 18.32
C LEU A 288 13.81 12.57 18.24
N ALA A 289 12.90 13.54 18.16
CA ALA A 289 13.29 14.92 17.93
C ALA A 289 12.33 16.00 18.51
N GLY A 290 12.87 17.17 18.82
CA GLY A 290 12.16 18.37 19.24
C GLY A 290 11.30 18.22 20.50
N PRO A 291 11.70 17.48 21.55
CA PRO A 291 10.85 17.30 22.73
C PRO A 291 10.62 18.64 23.45
N GLN A 292 9.36 19.00 23.72
CA GLN A 292 9.03 20.19 24.51
C GLN A 292 8.82 19.78 25.97
N GLY A 293 9.70 20.23 26.86
CA GLY A 293 9.65 19.89 28.28
C GLY A 293 10.74 18.94 28.77
N ALA A 294 11.57 18.37 27.88
CA ALA A 294 12.75 17.53 28.15
C ALA A 294 12.55 16.33 29.10
N PRO A 295 13.36 15.26 28.99
CA PRO A 295 14.20 14.84 27.85
C PRO A 295 13.44 14.10 26.71
N ASN A 296 14.08 13.71 25.60
CA ASN A 296 13.52 12.71 24.67
C ASN A 296 13.24 11.38 25.36
N CYS A 297 14.21 10.85 26.08
CA CYS A 297 14.06 9.63 26.85
C CYS A 297 14.21 9.92 28.33
N SER A 298 13.27 9.43 29.13
CA SER A 298 13.43 9.38 30.58
C SER A 298 13.05 7.98 31.07
N ALA A 299 13.77 7.51 32.08
CA ALA A 299 13.51 6.24 32.71
C ALA A 299 13.87 6.32 34.18
N VAL A 300 13.08 5.67 35.03
CA VAL A 300 13.43 5.45 36.43
C VAL A 300 13.98 4.02 36.53
N GLY A 301 15.26 3.82 36.24
CA GLY A 301 15.93 2.51 36.41
C GLY A 301 15.90 1.53 35.23
N LYS A 302 15.07 1.75 34.20
CA LYS A 302 15.09 0.96 32.94
C LYS A 302 15.12 1.84 31.70
N VAL A 303 16.32 2.09 31.17
CA VAL A 303 16.50 2.88 29.94
C VAL A 303 16.02 2.06 28.73
N PRO A 304 15.35 2.68 27.74
CA PRO A 304 15.04 2.01 26.47
C PRO A 304 16.30 1.41 25.82
N VAL A 305 16.14 0.23 25.23
CA VAL A 305 17.19 -0.51 24.53
C VAL A 305 17.21 -0.07 23.06
N PHE A 306 18.35 0.42 22.59
CA PHE A 306 18.53 0.83 21.20
C PHE A 306 19.36 -0.22 20.46
N ILE A 307 18.75 -0.91 19.50
CA ILE A 307 19.32 -2.10 18.86
C ILE A 307 19.78 -1.87 17.41
N ALA A 308 19.49 -0.70 16.83
CA ALA A 308 19.89 -0.33 15.47
C ALA A 308 20.18 1.18 15.35
N ARG A 309 20.27 1.69 14.11
CA ARG A 309 20.49 3.12 13.85
C ARG A 309 19.29 3.91 14.35
N ASN A 310 19.51 4.96 15.13
CA ASN A 310 18.45 5.85 15.56
C ASN A 310 18.97 7.30 15.50
N LEU A 311 18.10 8.23 15.11
CA LEU A 311 18.41 9.66 15.13
C LEU A 311 17.75 10.28 16.35
N ILE A 312 18.55 10.81 17.27
CA ILE A 312 18.09 11.36 18.54
C ILE A 312 18.76 12.73 18.70
N ASP A 313 17.97 13.78 18.85
CA ASP A 313 18.48 15.16 18.89
C ASP A 313 18.96 15.64 20.27
N ASP A 314 18.91 14.77 21.29
CA ASP A 314 19.49 15.00 22.61
C ASP A 314 20.26 13.79 23.18
N THR A 315 20.92 13.98 24.33
CA THR A 315 21.74 12.95 24.99
C THR A 315 20.99 12.13 26.04
N SER A 316 19.68 12.29 26.14
CA SER A 316 18.91 11.80 27.29
C SER A 316 18.64 10.30 27.31
N CYS A 317 18.71 9.66 26.14
CA CYS A 317 18.50 8.22 25.97
C CYS A 317 19.70 7.36 26.40
N GLY A 318 20.55 7.87 27.30
CA GLY A 318 21.73 7.17 27.83
C GLY A 318 22.93 7.12 26.89
N THR A 319 23.99 6.44 27.33
CA THR A 319 25.32 6.35 26.68
C THR A 319 25.71 4.94 26.20
N ALA A 320 24.79 4.00 25.96
CA ALA A 320 25.14 2.60 25.66
C ALA A 320 24.59 2.06 24.33
N SER A 321 25.49 1.82 23.36
CA SER A 321 25.60 0.66 22.44
C SER A 321 26.08 1.03 21.02
N ALA A 322 26.85 0.12 20.40
CA ALA A 322 27.94 0.32 19.43
C ALA A 322 27.58 0.74 17.98
N THR A 323 26.39 1.27 17.72
CA THR A 323 25.93 1.63 16.35
C THR A 323 25.19 2.97 16.36
N ARG A 324 25.80 3.99 16.98
CA ARG A 324 25.23 5.31 17.19
C ARG A 324 25.87 6.35 16.26
N THR A 325 25.10 7.03 15.42
CA THR A 325 25.50 8.34 14.90
C THR A 325 25.02 9.38 15.92
N ILE A 326 25.86 9.72 16.89
CA ILE A 326 25.68 10.91 17.72
C ILE A 326 26.39 12.04 17.00
N GLY A 327 25.63 12.97 16.45
CA GLY A 327 26.15 14.27 16.03
C GLY A 327 25.23 15.32 16.59
N ALA A 328 25.79 16.41 17.14
CA ALA A 328 25.02 17.60 17.46
C ALA A 328 24.14 17.90 16.25
N ALA A 329 22.85 17.81 16.47
CA ALA A 329 21.89 17.84 15.40
C ALA A 329 21.82 19.29 14.90
N GLY A 330 22.74 19.67 14.01
CA GLY A 330 22.65 20.84 13.15
C GLY A 330 21.58 20.59 12.09
N LEU A 331 20.36 20.38 12.56
CA LEU A 331 19.23 19.97 11.75
C LEU A 331 18.59 21.21 11.15
N SER A 332 18.63 21.33 9.83
CA SER A 332 17.77 22.26 9.09
C SER A 332 16.40 21.61 8.81
N ALA A 333 15.38 22.42 8.56
CA ALA A 333 14.06 21.95 8.13
C ALA A 333 14.12 21.17 6.80
N LEU A 334 13.23 20.20 6.59
CA LEU A 334 13.04 19.54 5.29
C LEU A 334 12.80 20.56 4.17
N THR A 335 13.37 20.30 3.00
CA THR A 335 12.89 20.87 1.73
C THR A 335 11.77 20.00 1.16
N ASN A 336 10.66 20.63 0.78
CA ASN A 336 9.57 19.99 0.05
C ASN A 336 10.06 19.53 -1.33
N ASN A 337 10.14 18.22 -1.58
CA ASN A 337 10.60 17.63 -2.84
C ASN A 337 9.46 17.33 -3.85
N GLY A 338 8.27 17.93 -3.68
CA GLY A 338 7.24 17.97 -4.72
C GLY A 338 6.18 16.87 -4.72
N GLY A 339 6.11 16.01 -3.68
CA GLY A 339 4.96 15.14 -3.42
C GLY A 339 3.87 15.87 -2.62
N GLN A 340 2.61 15.40 -2.64
CA GLN A 340 1.61 15.98 -1.74
C GLN A 340 2.01 15.66 -0.28
N THR A 341 2.35 16.70 0.48
CA THR A 341 2.73 16.62 1.89
C THR A 341 1.51 16.27 2.74
N ASP A 342 1.16 15.00 2.82
CA ASP A 342 0.13 14.56 3.77
C ASP A 342 0.51 13.42 4.69
N THR A 343 1.82 13.30 4.86
CA THR A 343 2.44 12.71 6.04
C THR A 343 3.71 13.49 6.41
N ARG A 344 3.65 14.12 7.59
CA ARG A 344 4.76 14.32 8.56
C ARG A 344 5.86 15.35 8.27
N ILE A 345 5.46 16.60 8.06
CA ILE A 345 6.16 17.74 8.69
C ILE A 345 5.32 18.11 9.92
N PRO A 346 5.88 18.08 11.15
CA PRO A 346 5.23 18.71 12.28
C PRO A 346 4.92 20.17 11.95
N ALA A 347 3.80 20.73 12.42
CA ALA A 347 3.51 22.15 12.21
C ALA A 347 4.77 23.00 12.51
N ALA A 348 5.09 23.94 11.64
CA ALA A 348 6.24 24.82 11.86
C ALA A 348 6.09 25.47 13.25
N PRO A 349 7.10 25.39 14.13
CA PRO A 349 8.45 24.85 13.91
C PRO A 349 8.59 23.46 14.55
N GLY A 350 8.58 22.38 13.78
CA GLY A 350 8.95 21.07 14.32
C GLY A 350 9.74 20.23 13.31
N PRO A 351 10.71 19.41 13.78
CA PRO A 351 11.77 18.88 12.92
C PRO A 351 11.30 17.65 12.15
N ALA A 352 11.36 17.78 10.83
CA ALA A 352 11.60 16.67 9.94
C ALA A 352 12.99 16.90 9.31
N ILE A 353 13.84 15.87 9.24
CA ILE A 353 15.31 16.02 9.21
C ILE A 353 15.95 15.24 8.05
N ASN A 354 16.91 15.87 7.38
CA ASN A 354 17.86 15.25 6.45
C ASN A 354 19.20 15.03 7.18
N ALA A 355 19.73 13.81 7.24
CA ALA A 355 20.72 13.44 8.28
C ALA A 355 22.10 12.96 7.79
N ALA A 356 22.43 12.91 6.50
CA ALA A 356 23.81 12.59 6.09
C ALA A 356 24.20 13.11 4.70
N SER A 357 25.47 13.49 4.56
CA SER A 357 26.14 13.92 3.32
C SER A 357 26.58 12.75 2.41
N ALA A 358 26.43 11.49 2.85
CA ALA A 358 26.69 10.30 2.04
C ALA A 358 25.92 9.06 2.56
N CYS A 359 25.32 8.29 1.65
CA CYS A 359 24.52 7.11 1.99
C CYS A 359 25.35 5.82 1.90
N ALA A 360 25.27 4.97 2.93
CA ALA A 360 25.97 3.68 2.98
C ALA A 360 25.24 2.55 2.22
N THR A 361 23.97 2.73 1.86
CA THR A 361 23.13 1.72 1.18
C THR A 361 22.30 2.33 0.04
N PRO A 362 22.03 1.58 -1.05
CA PRO A 362 21.25 2.07 -2.20
C PRO A 362 19.73 2.18 -1.95
N THR A 363 19.24 1.74 -0.79
CA THR A 363 17.81 1.70 -0.42
C THR A 363 17.49 2.53 0.83
N ASP A 364 16.30 3.13 0.88
CA ASP A 364 15.78 3.91 2.02
C ASP A 364 15.23 3.05 3.17
N GLN A 365 14.70 3.66 4.24
CA GLN A 365 14.09 2.93 5.37
C GLN A 365 12.86 2.08 4.99
N ARG A 366 12.41 2.11 3.72
CA ARG A 366 11.29 1.35 3.15
C ARG A 366 11.77 0.18 2.27
N GLY A 367 13.09 0.00 2.09
CA GLY A 367 13.64 -0.97 1.13
C GLY A 367 13.50 -0.56 -0.34
N GLN A 368 13.06 0.68 -0.61
CA GLN A 368 12.90 1.22 -1.96
C GLN A 368 14.22 1.83 -2.44
N ALA A 369 14.47 1.76 -3.76
CA ALA A 369 15.65 2.36 -4.37
C ALA A 369 15.64 3.89 -4.15
N ARG A 370 16.72 4.43 -3.56
CA ARG A 370 16.82 5.87 -3.27
C ARG A 370 16.92 6.68 -4.58
N PRO A 371 16.25 7.84 -4.69
CA PRO A 371 16.49 8.77 -5.80
C PRO A 371 17.97 9.17 -5.86
N ILE A 372 18.51 9.33 -7.07
CA ILE A 372 19.92 9.65 -7.28
C ILE A 372 20.18 11.10 -6.80
N GLY A 373 20.80 11.25 -5.62
CA GLY A 373 21.14 12.54 -4.98
C GLY A 373 21.94 12.38 -3.68
N SER A 374 22.58 13.45 -3.19
CA SER A 374 23.62 13.42 -2.13
C SER A 374 23.12 13.54 -0.68
N ALA A 375 21.81 13.41 -0.41
CA ALA A 375 21.25 13.61 0.92
C ALA A 375 20.43 12.39 1.35
N CYS A 376 20.71 11.86 2.55
CA CYS A 376 20.00 10.69 3.08
C CYS A 376 18.81 11.12 3.94
N ASP A 377 17.59 10.94 3.41
CA ASP A 377 16.38 11.09 4.21
C ASP A 377 16.24 9.91 5.17
N LEU A 378 16.19 10.23 6.47
CA LEU A 378 15.67 9.38 7.53
C LEU A 378 14.39 10.08 8.00
N GLY A 379 13.21 9.49 7.75
CA GLY A 379 11.94 9.98 8.30
C GLY A 379 10.79 10.06 7.31
N ALA A 380 9.57 9.99 7.87
CA ALA A 380 8.27 10.21 7.25
C ALA A 380 7.91 9.39 5.97
N ALA A 381 7.08 8.34 6.11
CA ALA A 381 6.44 7.67 4.98
C ALA A 381 5.45 8.60 4.31
N GLU A 382 5.54 8.75 2.99
CA GLU A 382 4.44 9.21 2.13
C GLU A 382 3.39 8.10 2.07
N VAL A 383 2.23 8.32 2.69
CA VAL A 383 1.08 7.41 2.64
C VAL A 383 0.01 8.10 1.80
N GLY A 384 -0.30 7.51 0.66
CA GLY A 384 -1.29 7.97 -0.32
C GLY A 384 -1.43 6.95 -1.44
N ALA A 385 -2.35 7.17 -2.37
CA ALA A 385 -2.47 6.36 -3.57
C ALA A 385 -1.41 6.79 -4.61
N ASP A 386 -0.33 6.02 -4.74
CA ASP A 386 0.71 6.19 -5.75
C ASP A 386 0.27 5.49 -7.05
N ARG A 387 -0.12 6.27 -8.06
CA ARG A 387 -0.62 5.72 -9.34
C ARG A 387 0.48 5.68 -10.38
N GLU A 388 1.11 4.53 -10.48
CA GLU A 388 2.05 4.25 -11.55
C GLU A 388 1.31 3.93 -12.86
N ALA A 389 1.53 4.75 -13.89
CA ALA A 389 1.06 4.48 -15.24
C ALA A 389 2.00 3.51 -15.95
N SER A 390 1.43 2.63 -16.78
CA SER A 390 2.16 1.86 -17.78
C SER A 390 1.33 1.72 -19.05
N VAL A 391 1.98 1.59 -20.20
CA VAL A 391 1.28 1.42 -21.48
C VAL A 391 2.03 0.46 -22.39
N ALA A 392 1.29 -0.37 -23.11
CA ALA A 392 1.81 -1.32 -24.09
C ALA A 392 0.98 -1.30 -25.38
N VAL A 393 1.65 -1.53 -26.51
CA VAL A 393 1.00 -1.75 -27.80
C VAL A 393 1.16 -3.21 -28.21
N SER A 394 0.10 -3.82 -28.72
CA SER A 394 0.08 -5.23 -29.16
C SER A 394 1.03 -5.53 -30.33
N ASN A 395 1.31 -4.53 -31.17
CA ASN A 395 2.28 -4.63 -32.26
C ASN A 395 2.93 -3.26 -32.50
N SER A 396 4.26 -3.17 -32.34
CA SER A 396 5.04 -1.95 -32.58
C SER A 396 5.37 -1.71 -34.06
N ASN A 397 5.20 -2.71 -34.93
CA ASN A 397 5.37 -2.60 -36.38
C ASN A 397 4.13 -3.11 -37.14
N PRO A 398 2.97 -2.44 -37.01
CA PRO A 398 1.75 -2.83 -37.67
C PRO A 398 1.76 -2.50 -39.17
N SER A 399 0.96 -3.22 -39.94
CA SER A 399 0.74 -2.92 -41.36
C SER A 399 -0.05 -1.62 -41.51
N PRO A 400 0.18 -0.84 -42.59
CA PRO A 400 -0.64 0.33 -42.91
C PRO A 400 -2.14 0.05 -42.84
N GLY A 401 -2.89 0.86 -42.10
CA GLY A 401 -4.35 0.73 -41.95
C GLY A 401 -4.84 -0.43 -41.08
N SER A 402 -3.93 -1.22 -40.48
CA SER A 402 -4.32 -2.27 -39.53
C SER A 402 -4.67 -1.71 -38.15
N ASP A 403 -5.34 -2.52 -37.34
CA ASP A 403 -5.71 -2.16 -35.97
C ASP A 403 -4.70 -2.74 -34.99
N ILE A 404 -4.37 -1.96 -33.98
CA ILE A 404 -3.60 -2.40 -32.82
C ILE A 404 -4.43 -2.27 -31.55
N VAL A 405 -4.23 -3.19 -30.63
CA VAL A 405 -4.68 -3.06 -29.25
C VAL A 405 -3.64 -2.27 -28.45
N VAL A 406 -4.10 -1.28 -27.70
CA VAL A 406 -3.33 -0.51 -26.71
C VAL A 406 -3.86 -0.86 -25.32
N THR A 407 -2.96 -1.24 -24.42
CA THR A 407 -3.29 -1.55 -23.02
C THR A 407 -2.59 -0.55 -22.13
N ALA A 408 -3.36 0.36 -21.51
CA ALA A 408 -2.88 1.25 -20.47
C ALA A 408 -3.25 0.65 -19.10
N SER A 409 -2.34 0.67 -18.14
CA SER A 409 -2.60 0.17 -16.79
C SER A 409 -2.24 1.24 -15.77
N VAL A 410 -3.01 1.29 -14.69
CA VAL A 410 -2.69 2.04 -13.47
C VAL A 410 -2.47 1.05 -12.34
N ARG A 411 -1.28 1.07 -11.74
CA ARG A 411 -0.96 0.28 -10.55
C ARG A 411 -0.93 1.21 -9.36
N ASN A 412 -1.64 0.85 -8.29
CA ASN A 412 -1.54 1.56 -7.03
C ASN A 412 -0.37 0.98 -6.22
N LYS A 413 0.76 1.68 -6.21
CA LYS A 413 1.93 1.36 -5.37
C LYS A 413 1.82 1.93 -3.96
N GLY A 414 0.77 2.69 -3.71
CA GLY A 414 0.46 3.32 -2.45
C GLY A 414 -0.24 2.39 -1.47
N LEU A 415 -0.36 2.83 -0.22
CA LEU A 415 -1.04 2.09 0.84
C LEU A 415 -2.54 2.40 0.92
N ASP A 416 -2.96 3.56 0.44
CA ASP A 416 -4.38 3.96 0.39
C ASP A 416 -5.05 3.47 -0.90
N ILE A 417 -6.37 3.27 -0.87
CA ILE A 417 -7.14 2.95 -2.08
C ILE A 417 -7.18 4.20 -2.98
N SER A 418 -6.80 4.06 -4.25
CA SER A 418 -6.95 5.14 -5.24
C SER A 418 -8.41 5.26 -5.63
N THR A 419 -9.10 6.34 -5.26
CA THR A 419 -10.47 6.64 -5.71
C THR A 419 -10.48 7.56 -6.93
N GLY A 420 -11.61 7.63 -7.63
CA GLY A 420 -11.81 8.55 -8.75
C GLY A 420 -10.80 8.40 -9.90
N THR A 421 -10.11 7.26 -9.99
CA THR A 421 -8.97 7.08 -10.89
C THR A 421 -9.44 7.16 -12.36
N GLN A 422 -8.83 8.07 -13.11
CA GLN A 422 -9.05 8.25 -14.54
C GLN A 422 -7.76 7.98 -15.29
N VAL A 423 -7.85 7.20 -16.37
CA VAL A 423 -6.76 6.95 -17.30
C VAL A 423 -7.09 7.68 -18.59
N VAL A 424 -6.21 8.59 -19.01
CA VAL A 424 -6.31 9.29 -20.28
C VAL A 424 -5.26 8.70 -21.21
N VAL A 425 -5.69 8.20 -22.37
CA VAL A 425 -4.81 7.65 -23.39
C VAL A 425 -4.90 8.51 -24.64
N THR A 426 -3.79 9.13 -25.04
CA THR A 426 -3.67 9.91 -26.27
C THR A 426 -2.86 9.13 -27.29
N THR A 427 -3.38 9.01 -28.52
CA THR A 427 -2.77 8.27 -29.63
C THR A 427 -2.43 9.20 -30.79
N ALA A 428 -1.45 10.08 -30.60
CA ALA A 428 -1.08 11.09 -31.58
C ALA A 428 -0.57 10.44 -32.88
N GLY A 429 -1.15 10.83 -34.02
CA GLY A 429 -0.82 10.28 -35.34
C GLY A 429 -1.59 9.01 -35.70
N ALA A 430 -2.47 8.51 -34.82
CA ALA A 430 -3.42 7.46 -35.19
C ALA A 430 -4.44 7.98 -36.20
N SER A 431 -5.03 7.09 -36.99
CA SER A 431 -6.16 7.48 -37.85
C SER A 431 -7.47 7.57 -37.08
N GLN A 432 -7.69 6.68 -36.11
CA GLN A 432 -8.91 6.65 -35.31
C GLN A 432 -8.75 5.78 -34.06
N ILE A 433 -9.36 6.17 -32.94
CA ILE A 433 -9.67 5.26 -31.83
C ILE A 433 -11.04 4.61 -32.10
N LEU A 434 -11.07 3.28 -32.29
CA LEU A 434 -12.26 2.53 -32.66
C LEU A 434 -13.13 2.17 -31.45
N SER A 435 -12.50 1.83 -30.34
CA SER A 435 -13.17 1.51 -29.08
C SER A 435 -12.24 1.72 -27.90
N ALA A 436 -12.83 1.94 -26.73
CA ALA A 436 -12.14 2.04 -25.45
C ALA A 436 -13.00 1.36 -24.37
N THR A 437 -12.39 0.57 -23.50
CA THR A 437 -13.10 -0.17 -22.45
C THR A 437 -12.32 -0.13 -21.14
N ALA A 438 -13.04 0.03 -20.03
CA ALA A 438 -12.49 0.08 -18.68
C ALA A 438 -13.40 -0.69 -17.69
N PRO A 439 -12.83 -1.29 -16.63
CA PRO A 439 -13.59 -2.01 -15.59
C PRO A 439 -14.59 -1.13 -14.81
N GLY A 440 -14.34 0.18 -14.70
CA GLY A 440 -15.00 1.08 -13.75
C GLY A 440 -16.23 1.85 -14.25
N GLY A 441 -16.78 1.57 -15.44
CA GLY A 441 -18.11 2.06 -15.82
C GLY A 441 -18.24 2.96 -17.06
N GLY A 442 -17.15 3.37 -17.73
CA GLY A 442 -17.25 4.01 -19.05
C GLY A 442 -15.99 4.73 -19.54
N CYS A 443 -15.84 4.81 -20.87
CA CYS A 443 -14.81 5.58 -21.56
C CYS A 443 -15.47 6.60 -22.50
N SER A 444 -14.93 7.81 -22.57
CA SER A 444 -15.29 8.82 -23.58
C SER A 444 -14.14 9.00 -24.57
N ILE A 445 -14.45 9.04 -25.87
CA ILE A 445 -13.47 9.24 -26.94
C ILE A 445 -13.70 10.63 -27.53
N ALA A 446 -12.64 11.43 -27.62
CA ALA A 446 -12.64 12.76 -28.21
C ALA A 446 -11.39 12.91 -29.10
N GLY A 447 -11.58 12.81 -30.42
CA GLY A 447 -10.49 12.83 -31.40
C GLY A 447 -9.48 11.71 -31.12
N ASP A 448 -8.22 12.09 -30.92
CA ASP A 448 -7.10 11.18 -30.70
C ASP A 448 -6.89 10.83 -29.20
N SER A 449 -7.85 11.15 -28.33
CA SER A 449 -7.77 10.88 -26.90
C SER A 449 -8.98 10.11 -26.38
N ALA A 450 -8.76 9.17 -25.47
CA ALA A 450 -9.79 8.48 -24.71
C ALA A 450 -9.59 8.69 -23.21
N THR A 451 -10.64 9.10 -22.51
CA THR A 451 -10.66 9.25 -21.05
C THR A 451 -11.54 8.16 -20.45
N CYS A 452 -10.97 7.35 -19.58
CA CYS A 452 -11.61 6.15 -19.04
C CYS A 452 -11.59 6.15 -17.52
N ALA A 453 -12.74 5.84 -16.91
CA ALA A 453 -12.82 5.63 -15.47
C ALA A 453 -12.26 4.25 -15.09
N ALA A 454 -11.07 4.23 -14.48
CA ALA A 454 -10.47 3.01 -13.93
C ALA A 454 -11.07 2.61 -12.57
N GLY A 455 -11.76 3.53 -11.91
CA GLY A 455 -12.48 3.29 -10.65
C GLY A 455 -11.55 3.24 -9.43
N ALA A 456 -11.99 2.53 -8.40
CA ALA A 456 -11.20 2.33 -7.19
C ALA A 456 -10.08 1.29 -7.41
N VAL A 457 -8.82 1.63 -7.10
CA VAL A 457 -7.69 0.70 -7.20
C VAL A 457 -7.10 0.49 -5.80
N VAL A 458 -7.30 -0.70 -5.23
CA VAL A 458 -6.78 -1.06 -3.90
C VAL A 458 -5.24 -1.05 -3.86
N SER A 459 -4.65 -0.93 -2.67
CA SER A 459 -3.19 -0.99 -2.49
C SER A 459 -2.59 -2.25 -3.13
N GLY A 460 -1.50 -2.08 -3.89
CA GLY A 460 -0.86 -3.13 -4.68
C GLY A 460 -1.64 -3.58 -5.92
N GLY A 461 -2.89 -3.16 -6.05
CA GLY A 461 -3.79 -3.51 -7.14
C GLY A 461 -3.44 -2.84 -8.47
N THR A 462 -3.97 -3.39 -9.56
CA THR A 462 -3.81 -2.85 -10.91
C THR A 462 -5.16 -2.82 -11.62
N SER A 463 -5.48 -1.72 -12.29
CA SER A 463 -6.65 -1.59 -13.18
C SER A 463 -6.17 -1.30 -14.59
N GLN A 464 -6.85 -1.87 -15.59
CA GLN A 464 -6.43 -1.80 -17.00
C GLN A 464 -7.51 -1.18 -17.87
N VAL A 465 -7.08 -0.37 -18.84
CA VAL A 465 -7.90 0.23 -19.88
C VAL A 465 -7.38 -0.25 -21.22
N VAL A 466 -8.30 -0.71 -22.07
CA VAL A 466 -7.96 -1.31 -23.37
C VAL A 466 -8.61 -0.50 -24.49
N LEU A 467 -7.81 -0.11 -25.49
CA LEU A 467 -8.26 0.57 -26.70
C LEU A 467 -7.98 -0.29 -27.95
N SER A 468 -8.85 -0.17 -28.95
CA SER A 468 -8.57 -0.58 -30.32
C SER A 468 -8.32 0.66 -31.18
N VAL A 469 -7.16 0.72 -31.84
CA VAL A 469 -6.65 1.92 -32.52
C VAL A 469 -6.27 1.59 -33.96
N ARG A 470 -6.78 2.36 -34.92
CA ARG A 470 -6.46 2.22 -36.35
C ARG A 470 -5.21 3.00 -36.70
N MET A 471 -4.24 2.29 -37.29
CA MET A 471 -2.97 2.85 -37.72
C MET A 471 -3.08 3.66 -39.02
N PRO A 472 -2.25 4.70 -39.21
CA PRO A 472 -2.18 5.45 -40.46
C PRO A 472 -1.65 4.62 -41.63
N SER A 473 -1.73 5.18 -42.83
CA SER A 473 -1.14 4.59 -44.03
C SER A 473 0.40 4.66 -44.04
N SER A 474 0.98 5.59 -43.28
CA SER A 474 2.42 5.74 -43.04
C SER A 474 2.65 6.61 -41.80
N GLY A 475 3.73 6.37 -41.05
CA GLY A 475 4.12 7.18 -39.90
C GLY A 475 4.08 6.43 -38.58
N THR A 476 4.33 7.17 -37.49
CA THR A 476 4.39 6.64 -36.12
C THR A 476 3.23 7.16 -35.32
N VAL A 477 2.54 6.26 -34.62
CA VAL A 477 1.57 6.58 -33.59
C VAL A 477 2.29 6.60 -32.27
N ASN A 478 2.30 7.76 -31.61
CA ASN A 478 2.80 7.92 -30.26
C ASN A 478 1.64 7.79 -29.28
N VAL A 479 1.75 6.82 -28.40
CA VAL A 479 0.76 6.53 -27.37
C VAL A 479 1.28 7.06 -26.04
N THR A 480 0.51 7.93 -25.40
CA THR A 480 0.79 8.40 -24.03
C THR A 480 -0.41 8.06 -23.16
N ALA A 481 -0.18 7.32 -22.09
CA ALA A 481 -1.14 7.11 -21.02
C ALA A 481 -0.78 8.02 -19.85
N THR A 482 -1.73 8.81 -19.37
CA THR A 482 -1.61 9.56 -18.12
C THR A 482 -2.70 9.11 -17.14
N VAL A 483 -2.37 9.10 -15.86
CA VAL A 483 -3.28 8.69 -14.79
C VAL A 483 -3.51 9.86 -13.84
N ASN A 484 -4.79 10.14 -13.59
CA ASN A 484 -5.27 11.19 -12.71
C ASN A 484 -6.25 10.59 -11.69
N GLY A 485 -6.56 11.33 -10.64
CA GLY A 485 -7.58 10.93 -9.67
C GLY A 485 -8.09 12.13 -8.87
N ASP A 486 -9.07 11.86 -8.00
CA ASP A 486 -9.59 12.85 -7.04
C ASP A 486 -8.69 12.98 -5.80
N GLN A 487 -7.85 11.98 -5.55
CA GLN A 487 -6.79 12.02 -4.54
C GLN A 487 -5.47 12.46 -5.18
N PRO A 488 -4.63 13.26 -4.53
CA PRO A 488 -3.33 13.62 -5.11
C PRO A 488 -2.28 12.49 -4.99
N ASP A 489 -1.26 12.56 -5.85
CA ASP A 489 -0.29 11.49 -6.07
C ASP A 489 1.05 11.80 -5.38
N PRO A 490 1.59 10.92 -4.51
CA PRO A 490 2.90 11.12 -3.90
C PRO A 490 4.05 11.06 -4.93
N VAL A 491 3.91 10.29 -6.01
CA VAL A 491 4.96 10.12 -7.03
C VAL A 491 4.45 10.55 -8.40
N GLY A 492 4.04 11.81 -8.52
CA GLY A 492 3.49 12.37 -9.77
C GLY A 492 4.33 12.19 -11.04
N THR A 493 5.62 11.87 -10.92
CA THR A 493 6.52 11.59 -12.06
C THR A 493 6.27 10.24 -12.72
N ASN A 494 5.62 9.29 -12.04
CA ASN A 494 5.28 7.98 -12.60
C ASN A 494 3.84 7.93 -13.17
N ASN A 495 3.12 9.06 -13.15
CA ASN A 495 1.74 9.17 -13.62
C ASN A 495 1.61 9.21 -15.15
N ALA A 496 2.71 9.07 -15.88
CA ALA A 496 2.70 9.06 -17.33
C ALA A 496 3.61 7.95 -17.87
N ALA A 497 3.13 7.25 -18.89
CA ALA A 497 3.88 6.26 -19.64
C ALA A 497 3.64 6.43 -21.14
N SER A 498 4.65 6.12 -21.95
CA SER A 498 4.56 6.22 -23.40
C SER A 498 5.02 4.95 -24.11
N ALA A 499 4.38 4.66 -25.24
CA ALA A 499 4.74 3.61 -26.19
C ALA A 499 4.56 4.14 -27.62
N SER A 500 5.03 3.40 -28.62
CA SER A 500 4.82 3.77 -30.02
C SER A 500 4.65 2.56 -30.93
N ALA A 501 3.96 2.77 -32.03
CA ALA A 501 3.83 1.83 -33.13
C ALA A 501 4.04 2.55 -34.46
N SER A 502 4.77 1.96 -35.40
CA SER A 502 5.13 2.60 -36.67
C SER A 502 4.79 1.72 -37.88
N THR A 503 4.04 2.29 -38.83
CA THR A 503 3.75 1.65 -40.11
C THR A 503 4.87 2.00 -41.10
N GLY A 504 5.82 1.08 -41.28
CA GLY A 504 6.95 1.23 -42.23
C GLY A 504 8.32 0.86 -41.66
N GLY A 505 8.43 -0.34 -41.08
CA GLY A 505 9.49 -0.77 -40.16
C GLY A 505 10.96 -0.43 -40.48
N VAL A 506 11.74 -0.59 -39.42
CA VAL A 506 13.17 -0.34 -39.18
C VAL A 506 13.54 1.08 -38.78
N ASP A 507 13.80 1.19 -37.47
CA ASP A 507 14.34 2.33 -36.75
C ASP A 507 15.44 3.08 -37.52
N ALA A 508 15.37 4.41 -37.41
CA ALA A 508 16.30 5.37 -37.98
C ALA A 508 17.60 5.43 -37.18
N SER A 509 18.34 4.32 -37.08
CA SER A 509 19.78 4.41 -36.81
C SER A 509 20.47 4.58 -38.17
N GLY A 510 20.87 5.81 -38.50
CA GLY A 510 21.23 6.28 -39.84
C GLY A 510 22.42 5.62 -40.53
N VAL A 511 22.36 4.32 -40.80
CA VAL A 511 23.41 3.57 -41.50
C VAL A 511 23.03 3.26 -42.95
N CYS A 512 21.73 3.23 -43.30
CA CYS A 512 21.23 2.93 -44.64
C CYS A 512 20.85 4.24 -45.38
N SER A 513 21.54 4.60 -46.47
CA SER A 513 21.51 5.96 -47.03
C SER A 513 20.92 6.07 -48.44
N ALA A 514 21.02 5.05 -49.28
CA ALA A 514 20.52 5.07 -50.66
C ALA A 514 19.13 4.42 -50.77
N VAL A 515 18.07 5.22 -51.00
CA VAL A 515 16.69 4.71 -51.02
C VAL A 515 16.27 4.21 -52.41
N ARG A 516 15.84 2.94 -52.52
CA ARG A 516 15.24 2.34 -53.71
C ARG A 516 13.86 1.76 -53.38
N ASN A 517 12.83 2.20 -54.11
CA ASN A 517 11.45 1.81 -53.86
C ASN A 517 10.86 1.02 -55.03
N GLY A 518 10.26 -0.13 -54.73
CA GLY A 518 9.38 -0.87 -55.61
C GLY A 518 7.97 -0.28 -55.67
N THR A 519 7.08 -1.10 -56.24
CA THR A 519 5.67 -0.80 -56.54
C THR A 519 4.77 -1.86 -55.91
N LYS A 520 3.48 -1.91 -56.24
CA LYS A 520 2.58 -3.01 -55.82
C LYS A 520 2.64 -4.23 -56.77
N LYS A 521 3.63 -4.29 -57.66
CA LYS A 521 3.83 -5.35 -58.66
C LYS A 521 5.18 -6.00 -58.43
N ALA A 522 5.37 -7.22 -58.93
CA ALA A 522 6.66 -7.91 -58.89
C ALA A 522 7.79 -7.06 -59.50
N ASN A 523 8.80 -6.77 -58.70
CA ASN A 523 9.95 -5.96 -59.05
C ASN A 523 11.27 -6.74 -58.92
N VAL A 524 12.31 -6.23 -59.60
CA VAL A 524 13.69 -6.67 -59.42
C VAL A 524 14.47 -5.47 -58.93
N LEU A 525 14.79 -5.48 -57.63
CA LEU A 525 15.46 -4.40 -56.93
C LEU A 525 16.87 -4.84 -56.57
N ARG A 526 17.85 -4.00 -56.91
CA ARG A 526 19.27 -4.25 -56.64
C ARG A 526 19.84 -3.05 -55.94
N GLY A 527 20.63 -3.23 -54.90
CA GLY A 527 21.41 -2.19 -54.25
C GLY A 527 22.74 -1.94 -54.96
N THR A 528 23.68 -1.42 -54.20
CA THR A 528 25.00 -0.90 -54.58
C THR A 528 26.08 -1.54 -53.70
N GLY A 529 27.30 -1.02 -53.71
CA GLY A 529 28.33 -1.44 -52.75
C GLY A 529 28.33 -0.61 -51.46
N ALA A 530 27.35 0.30 -51.30
CA ALA A 530 27.17 1.14 -50.13
C ALA A 530 25.87 0.77 -49.44
N SER A 531 25.70 1.20 -48.20
CA SER A 531 24.49 0.94 -47.41
C SER A 531 23.22 1.49 -48.08
N ASP A 532 22.36 0.60 -48.54
CA ASP A 532 21.11 0.88 -49.23
C ASP A 532 19.88 0.69 -48.31
N ARG A 533 18.80 1.41 -48.61
CA ARG A 533 17.45 1.11 -48.12
C ARG A 533 16.59 0.68 -49.30
N ILE A 534 16.16 -0.58 -49.32
CA ILE A 534 15.35 -1.12 -50.41
C ILE A 534 14.00 -1.57 -49.86
N ASN A 535 12.90 -1.00 -50.39
CA ASN A 535 11.55 -1.38 -50.03
C ASN A 535 10.83 -1.97 -51.26
N GLY A 536 10.50 -3.28 -51.23
CA GLY A 536 9.76 -4.00 -52.27
C GLY A 536 8.32 -3.51 -52.39
N LYS A 537 7.67 -3.30 -51.23
CA LYS A 537 6.25 -2.97 -51.07
C LYS A 537 5.38 -4.18 -51.37
N GLY A 538 4.69 -4.24 -52.50
CA GLY A 538 3.71 -5.31 -52.74
C GLY A 538 4.04 -6.09 -54.00
N GLY A 539 3.70 -7.38 -54.03
CA GLY A 539 4.00 -8.25 -55.16
C GLY A 539 5.18 -9.17 -54.87
N ASN A 540 5.52 -10.06 -55.79
CA ASN A 540 6.59 -11.06 -55.57
C ASN A 540 7.94 -10.51 -56.05
N ASP A 541 8.71 -9.95 -55.14
CA ASP A 541 9.91 -9.19 -55.44
C ASP A 541 11.18 -10.03 -55.42
N ARG A 542 12.18 -9.57 -56.18
CA ARG A 542 13.57 -10.05 -56.09
C ARG A 542 14.44 -8.90 -55.61
N ILE A 543 14.90 -8.97 -54.37
CA ILE A 543 15.70 -7.94 -53.71
C ILE A 543 17.13 -8.47 -53.50
N ASN A 544 18.12 -7.66 -53.84
CA ASN A 544 19.53 -7.95 -53.60
C ASN A 544 20.23 -6.69 -53.10
N GLY A 545 20.63 -6.64 -51.83
CA GLY A 545 21.30 -5.47 -51.23
C GLY A 545 22.73 -5.26 -51.76
N LYS A 546 23.41 -6.38 -52.04
CA LYS A 546 24.78 -6.51 -52.57
C LYS A 546 25.88 -6.26 -51.54
N GLY A 547 26.19 -5.03 -51.18
CA GLY A 547 27.30 -4.76 -50.28
C GLY A 547 27.08 -3.47 -49.52
N GLY A 548 27.50 -3.42 -48.26
CA GLY A 548 27.19 -2.32 -47.37
C GLY A 548 26.38 -2.82 -46.17
N ILE A 549 25.84 -1.90 -45.37
CA ILE A 549 24.90 -2.26 -44.30
C ILE A 549 23.51 -1.93 -44.82
N ASP A 550 22.79 -2.94 -45.29
CA ASP A 550 21.54 -2.74 -46.00
C ASP A 550 20.31 -2.86 -45.10
N CYS A 551 19.29 -2.06 -45.42
CA CYS A 551 17.96 -2.11 -44.83
C CYS A 551 16.98 -2.58 -45.90
N LEU A 552 16.62 -3.87 -45.88
CA LEU A 552 15.79 -4.51 -46.90
C LEU A 552 14.40 -4.84 -46.33
N ASP A 553 13.35 -4.38 -47.00
CA ASP A 553 11.96 -4.70 -46.70
C ASP A 553 11.31 -5.31 -47.95
N GLY A 554 10.88 -6.58 -47.88
CA GLY A 554 10.13 -7.24 -48.97
C GLY A 554 8.71 -6.70 -49.08
N GLY A 555 8.02 -6.65 -47.94
CA GLY A 555 6.62 -6.27 -47.84
C GLY A 555 5.68 -7.45 -48.15
N PRO A 556 4.39 -7.22 -48.50
CA PRO A 556 3.50 -8.32 -48.84
C PRO A 556 3.82 -8.97 -50.21
N GLY A 557 4.06 -10.27 -50.24
CA GLY A 557 4.51 -10.96 -51.45
C GLY A 557 5.11 -12.34 -51.18
N LYS A 558 5.49 -13.08 -52.23
CA LYS A 558 6.42 -14.20 -52.13
C LYS A 558 7.78 -13.74 -52.62
N ASP A 559 8.58 -13.22 -51.71
CA ASP A 559 9.78 -12.48 -52.02
C ASP A 559 11.03 -13.35 -51.98
N ARG A 560 12.03 -12.92 -52.75
CA ARG A 560 13.37 -13.49 -52.73
C ARG A 560 14.35 -12.39 -52.37
N ILE A 561 14.91 -12.48 -51.17
CA ILE A 561 15.78 -11.45 -50.61
C ILE A 561 17.19 -12.02 -50.41
N THR A 562 18.18 -11.33 -50.94
CA THR A 562 19.60 -11.55 -50.64
C THR A 562 20.11 -10.32 -49.93
N GLY A 563 20.67 -10.49 -48.72
CA GLY A 563 21.29 -9.40 -47.96
C GLY A 563 22.42 -8.78 -48.77
N GLY A 564 23.51 -9.52 -48.90
CA GLY A 564 24.71 -9.01 -49.54
C GLY A 564 25.88 -9.23 -48.59
N ALA A 565 26.97 -8.51 -48.79
CA ALA A 565 28.08 -8.44 -47.88
C ALA A 565 27.87 -7.30 -46.88
N GLY A 566 27.91 -7.59 -45.58
CA GLY A 566 27.85 -6.59 -44.53
C GLY A 566 26.69 -6.85 -43.58
N ARG A 567 26.58 -6.04 -42.52
CA ARG A 567 25.65 -6.34 -41.42
C ARG A 567 24.25 -5.84 -41.75
N ASP A 568 23.47 -6.69 -42.40
CA ASP A 568 22.19 -6.32 -42.96
C ASP A 568 21.04 -6.45 -41.98
N ARG A 569 20.00 -5.68 -42.26
CA ARG A 569 18.70 -5.78 -41.59
C ARG A 569 17.62 -6.05 -42.61
N ILE A 570 16.95 -7.18 -42.44
CA ILE A 570 15.97 -7.68 -43.40
C ILE A 570 14.64 -7.89 -42.70
N THR A 571 13.57 -7.36 -43.29
CA THR A 571 12.19 -7.76 -43.00
C THR A 571 11.62 -8.36 -44.28
N ALA A 572 11.28 -9.65 -44.28
CA ALA A 572 10.75 -10.28 -45.50
C ALA A 572 9.30 -9.88 -45.75
N GLY A 573 8.46 -9.87 -44.71
CA GLY A 573 7.15 -9.24 -44.76
C GLY A 573 6.04 -10.27 -44.64
N ALA A 574 5.03 -10.21 -45.50
CA ALA A 574 3.90 -11.14 -45.42
C ALA A 574 3.85 -12.01 -46.68
N GLY A 575 3.87 -13.33 -46.51
CA GLY A 575 3.79 -14.33 -47.57
C GLY A 575 4.85 -15.40 -47.38
N ASN A 576 5.17 -16.18 -48.42
CA ASN A 576 6.11 -17.30 -48.27
C ASN A 576 7.44 -16.94 -48.92
N ASP A 577 8.35 -16.44 -48.10
CA ASP A 577 9.55 -15.75 -48.54
C ASP A 577 10.78 -16.65 -48.51
N ARG A 578 11.80 -16.23 -49.27
CA ARG A 578 13.12 -16.86 -49.30
C ARG A 578 14.20 -15.83 -49.04
N VAL A 579 14.90 -15.97 -47.93
CA VAL A 579 15.97 -15.07 -47.51
C VAL A 579 17.34 -15.78 -47.56
N PHE A 580 18.34 -15.11 -48.11
CA PHE A 580 19.73 -15.58 -48.16
C PHE A 580 20.65 -14.52 -47.55
N VAL A 581 21.26 -14.89 -46.41
CA VAL A 581 22.15 -14.07 -45.58
C VAL A 581 23.32 -14.92 -45.11
N LYS A 582 23.89 -15.70 -46.03
CA LYS A 582 25.08 -16.52 -45.75
C LYS A 582 26.30 -15.87 -46.40
N ASP A 583 26.68 -14.72 -45.87
CA ASP A 583 27.75 -13.86 -46.41
C ASP A 583 28.96 -13.76 -45.47
N GLY A 584 28.88 -14.32 -44.26
CA GLY A 584 29.89 -14.21 -43.24
C GLY A 584 29.81 -12.94 -42.40
N ALA A 585 28.78 -12.10 -42.53
CA ALA A 585 28.49 -10.99 -41.63
C ALA A 585 27.46 -11.38 -40.56
N THR A 586 27.04 -10.42 -39.73
CA THR A 586 26.06 -10.66 -38.67
C THR A 586 24.80 -9.90 -38.96
N ASP A 587 23.80 -10.65 -39.39
CA ASP A 587 22.57 -10.11 -39.92
C ASP A 587 21.42 -10.23 -38.94
N ARG A 588 20.42 -9.37 -39.14
CA ARG A 588 19.15 -9.41 -38.42
C ARG A 588 18.03 -9.62 -39.42
N VAL A 589 17.42 -10.80 -39.41
CA VAL A 589 16.32 -11.15 -40.30
C VAL A 589 15.05 -11.37 -39.51
N ASN A 590 14.00 -10.67 -39.88
CA ASN A 590 12.63 -10.93 -39.47
C ASN A 590 11.86 -11.46 -40.68
N CYS A 591 11.52 -12.74 -40.72
CA CYS A 591 10.83 -13.29 -41.89
C CYS A 591 9.36 -12.83 -41.96
N GLY A 592 8.74 -12.49 -40.82
CA GLY A 592 7.41 -11.89 -40.81
C GLY A 592 6.31 -12.94 -40.72
N ALA A 593 5.30 -12.89 -41.59
CA ALA A 593 4.12 -13.74 -41.52
C ALA A 593 4.00 -14.63 -42.75
N GLY A 594 3.94 -15.95 -42.56
CA GLY A 594 3.76 -16.92 -43.63
C GLY A 594 4.62 -18.15 -43.37
N ARG A 595 5.04 -18.86 -44.42
CA ARG A 595 5.95 -20.01 -44.27
C ARG A 595 7.25 -19.75 -45.01
N ASP A 596 8.22 -19.27 -44.26
CA ASP A 596 9.44 -18.67 -44.78
C ASP A 596 10.63 -19.61 -44.71
N ARG A 597 11.56 -19.41 -45.65
CA ARG A 597 12.82 -20.16 -45.73
C ARG A 597 13.99 -19.22 -45.68
N VAL A 598 14.89 -19.40 -44.72
CA VAL A 598 16.12 -18.62 -44.60
C VAL A 598 17.35 -19.53 -44.61
N ILE A 599 18.36 -19.13 -45.39
CA ILE A 599 19.71 -19.69 -45.33
C ILE A 599 20.60 -18.61 -44.71
N ALA A 600 21.17 -18.91 -43.55
CA ALA A 600 21.87 -17.95 -42.70
C ALA A 600 23.13 -18.57 -42.07
N ASP A 601 24.06 -17.73 -41.66
CA ASP A 601 25.20 -18.12 -40.84
C ASP A 601 24.81 -18.35 -39.37
N PRO A 602 25.60 -19.11 -38.58
CA PRO A 602 25.27 -19.39 -37.18
C PRO A 602 25.14 -18.15 -36.29
N LYS A 603 25.81 -17.05 -36.65
CA LYS A 603 25.87 -15.81 -35.87
C LYS A 603 24.69 -14.86 -36.13
N ASP A 604 23.84 -15.16 -37.11
CA ASP A 604 22.72 -14.30 -37.46
C ASP A 604 21.57 -14.42 -36.47
N LYS A 605 20.88 -13.29 -36.30
CA LYS A 605 19.71 -13.17 -35.44
C LYS A 605 18.46 -13.25 -36.30
N LEU A 606 17.72 -14.35 -36.15
CA LEU A 606 16.51 -14.62 -36.92
C LEU A 606 15.29 -14.51 -36.01
N THR A 607 14.23 -13.87 -36.48
CA THR A 607 12.93 -13.81 -35.81
C THR A 607 11.83 -14.20 -36.79
N LYS A 608 10.82 -14.93 -36.30
CA LYS A 608 9.64 -15.37 -37.07
C LYS A 608 9.97 -16.10 -38.38
N CYS A 609 11.00 -16.94 -38.40
CA CYS A 609 11.36 -17.75 -39.58
C CYS A 609 11.11 -19.23 -39.31
N GLU A 610 10.28 -19.89 -40.13
CA GLU A 610 9.84 -21.28 -39.88
C GLU A 610 10.87 -22.32 -40.32
N ILE A 611 11.53 -22.10 -41.47
CA ILE A 611 12.48 -23.05 -42.06
C ILE A 611 13.86 -22.39 -42.14
N VAL A 612 14.73 -22.73 -41.21
CA VAL A 612 16.09 -22.19 -41.12
C VAL A 612 17.11 -23.24 -41.54
N ARG A 613 18.00 -22.92 -42.49
CA ARG A 613 19.18 -23.73 -42.83
C ARG A 613 20.46 -22.99 -42.46
N ARG A 614 21.23 -23.56 -41.54
CA ARG A 614 22.57 -23.11 -41.14
C ARG A 614 23.59 -24.15 -41.61
N PRO A 615 24.12 -24.00 -42.84
CA PRO A 615 25.06 -24.95 -43.43
C PRO A 615 26.49 -24.82 -42.92
#